data_AF-A0A496DIV9-F1
#
_entry.id   AF-A0A496DIV9-F1
#
_cell.length_a   1.000
_cell.length_b   1.000
_cell.length_c   1.000
_cell.angle_alpha   90.00
_cell.angle_beta   90.00
_cell.angle_gamma   90.00
#
_symmetry.space_group_name_H-M   'P 1'
#
loop_
_entity.id
_entity.type
_entity.pdbx_description
1 polymer ?
#
loop_
_entity_poly.entity_id
_entity_poly.type
_entity_poly.pdbx_seq_one_letter_code
_entity_poly.pdbx_strand_id
1 'polypeptide(L)'
;MNGMKRFLFLTLLSCVCLWTHTVAGREHKNERDEEEERSISPNPVEVKIVNDGIMFYFMKPLDNVFIQIVDDSGMLVYEESVPLSTSQSYCISMQGLLFKPYLIRVEGDNIYEEFFILF
;
A
#
# COMPACT_ATOMS: atom_id res chain seq x y z
N MET A 1 30.47 3.14 63.25
CA MET A 1 30.11 1.76 62.84
C MET A 1 28.74 1.79 62.19
N ASN A 2 28.62 1.93 60.87
CA ASN A 2 28.74 0.86 59.87
C ASN A 2 27.85 -0.39 60.12
N GLY A 3 26.71 -0.21 60.81
CA GLY A 3 25.74 -1.27 61.12
C GLY A 3 24.40 -1.20 60.37
N MET A 4 24.09 -0.10 59.69
CA MET A 4 22.80 0.07 58.98
C MET A 4 22.81 -0.36 57.51
N LYS A 5 23.95 -0.84 56.97
CA LYS A 5 24.02 -1.42 55.61
C LYS A 5 23.80 -2.93 55.56
N ARG A 6 23.75 -3.62 56.71
CA ARG A 6 23.50 -5.07 56.78
C ARG A 6 22.01 -5.44 56.89
N PHE A 7 21.14 -4.51 57.28
CA PHE A 7 19.68 -4.72 57.30
C PHE A 7 19.03 -4.58 55.92
N LEU A 8 19.55 -3.68 55.07
CA LEU A 8 19.05 -3.49 53.71
C LEU A 8 19.35 -4.69 52.79
N PHE A 9 20.42 -5.44 53.05
CA PHE A 9 20.82 -6.59 52.22
C PHE A 9 20.01 -7.87 52.52
N LEU A 10 19.47 -8.01 53.74
CA LEU A 10 18.60 -9.14 54.15
C LEU A 10 17.12 -8.94 53.79
N THR A 11 16.74 -7.74 53.35
CA THR A 11 15.36 -7.43 52.89
C THR A 11 15.18 -7.66 51.39
N LEU A 12 16.27 -7.76 50.62
CA LEU A 12 16.25 -7.91 49.15
C LEU A 12 16.31 -9.37 48.64
N LEU A 13 16.51 -10.36 49.52
CA LEU A 13 16.59 -11.78 49.14
C LEU A 13 15.35 -12.64 49.47
N SER A 14 14.30 -12.09 50.09
CA SER A 14 13.10 -12.87 50.46
C SER A 14 11.90 -12.70 49.52
N CYS A 15 11.94 -11.84 48.52
CA CYS A 15 10.80 -11.59 47.62
C CYS A 15 10.83 -12.38 46.29
N VAL A 16 11.68 -13.40 46.17
CA VAL A 16 11.75 -14.28 44.98
C VAL A 16 11.17 -15.68 45.23
N CYS A 17 10.42 -15.89 46.32
CA CYS A 17 9.76 -17.17 46.55
C CYS A 17 8.25 -17.01 46.63
N LEU A 18 7.58 -17.74 45.74
CA LEU A 18 6.16 -18.08 45.72
C LEU A 18 5.27 -17.20 44.82
N TRP A 19 5.59 -17.23 43.53
CA TRP A 19 4.60 -17.75 42.59
C TRP A 19 3.93 -18.99 43.19
N THR A 20 2.63 -18.94 43.46
CA THR A 20 1.60 -19.57 42.62
C THR A 20 0.28 -19.72 43.40
N HIS A 21 -0.80 -19.58 42.64
CA HIS A 21 -2.17 -19.98 42.98
C HIS A 21 -2.94 -19.10 43.96
N THR A 22 -3.59 -18.05 43.45
CA THR A 22 -5.02 -17.89 43.73
C THR A 22 -5.72 -17.29 42.53
N VAL A 23 -6.53 -18.15 41.91
CA VAL A 23 -7.57 -17.88 40.94
C VAL A 23 -8.46 -16.72 41.41
N ALA A 24 -8.56 -15.66 40.62
CA ALA A 24 -9.74 -14.81 40.58
C ALA A 24 -9.74 -13.97 39.31
N GLY A 25 -10.42 -14.50 38.30
CA GLY A 25 -11.14 -13.77 37.27
C GLY A 25 -10.56 -12.43 36.81
N ARG A 26 -9.80 -12.48 35.71
CA ARG A 26 -9.95 -11.57 34.58
C ARG A 26 -9.23 -12.19 33.41
N GLU A 27 -9.99 -12.92 32.60
CA GLU A 27 -9.63 -13.07 31.20
C GLU A 27 -9.60 -11.66 30.62
N HIS A 28 -8.43 -11.03 30.64
CA HIS A 28 -8.12 -10.06 29.62
C HIS A 28 -8.11 -10.87 28.33
N LYS A 29 -9.28 -10.95 27.69
CA LYS A 29 -9.30 -10.92 26.24
C LYS A 29 -8.52 -9.66 25.89
N ASN A 30 -7.26 -9.87 25.57
CA ASN A 30 -6.59 -9.08 24.54
C ASN A 30 -7.48 -9.28 23.31
N GLU A 31 -8.57 -8.53 23.22
CA GLU A 31 -8.96 -7.95 21.95
C GLU A 31 -7.78 -7.08 21.60
N ARG A 32 -6.77 -7.74 21.04
CA ARG A 32 -5.77 -7.13 20.19
C ARG A 32 -6.64 -6.28 19.30
N ASP A 33 -6.52 -4.95 19.42
CA ASP A 33 -7.07 -4.03 18.45
C ASP A 33 -6.63 -4.63 17.11
N GLU A 34 -7.57 -5.31 16.45
CA GLU A 34 -7.49 -5.55 15.04
C GLU A 34 -7.45 -4.12 14.56
N GLU A 35 -6.23 -3.60 14.35
CA GLU A 35 -6.02 -2.45 13.51
C GLU A 35 -6.97 -2.75 12.36
N GLU A 36 -8.04 -1.98 12.27
CA GLU A 36 -8.87 -1.94 11.10
C GLU A 36 -7.83 -1.77 9.99
N GLU A 37 -7.49 -2.87 9.31
CA GLU A 37 -7.14 -2.82 7.92
C GLU A 37 -8.40 -2.21 7.32
N ARG A 38 -8.47 -0.87 7.39
CA ARG A 38 -9.18 -0.07 6.43
C ARG A 38 -8.58 -0.58 5.14
N SER A 39 -9.27 -1.54 4.55
CA SER A 39 -8.91 -2.06 3.26
C SER A 39 -9.12 -0.88 2.34
N ILE A 40 -8.04 -0.11 2.17
CA ILE A 40 -7.95 0.83 1.08
C ILE A 40 -7.90 -0.12 -0.09
N SER A 41 -9.08 -0.45 -0.64
CA SER A 41 -9.18 -1.18 -1.89
C SER A 41 -8.22 -0.46 -2.83
N PRO A 42 -7.14 -1.12 -3.28
CA PRO A 42 -6.16 -0.45 -4.11
C PRO A 42 -6.90 0.08 -5.34
N ASN A 43 -6.49 1.26 -5.82
CA ASN A 43 -7.02 1.79 -7.06
C ASN A 43 -6.95 0.69 -8.13
N PRO A 44 -7.99 0.56 -8.96
CA PRO A 44 -8.08 -0.57 -9.89
C PRO A 44 -6.93 -0.58 -10.90
N VAL A 45 -6.28 0.56 -11.10
CA VAL A 45 -5.09 0.75 -11.93
C VAL A 45 -4.03 1.52 -11.15
N GLU A 46 -2.79 1.08 -11.23
CA GLU A 46 -1.60 1.83 -10.81
C GLU A 46 -0.75 2.15 -12.06
N VAL A 47 -0.26 3.39 -12.16
CA VAL A 47 0.58 3.84 -13.26
C VAL A 47 1.96 4.23 -12.74
N LYS A 48 3.03 3.71 -13.37
CA LYS A 48 4.42 4.02 -13.04
C LYS A 48 5.22 4.35 -14.29
N ILE A 49 6.14 5.30 -14.18
CA ILE A 49 7.17 5.49 -15.19
C ILE A 49 8.34 4.58 -14.83
N VAL A 50 8.72 3.69 -15.74
CA VAL A 50 9.84 2.75 -15.55
C VAL A 50 10.73 2.84 -16.78
N ASN A 51 11.96 3.33 -16.60
CA ASN A 51 12.86 3.68 -17.70
C ASN A 51 12.16 4.67 -18.67
N ASP A 52 12.08 4.32 -19.95
CA ASP A 52 11.45 5.10 -21.02
C ASP A 52 10.03 4.60 -21.35
N GLY A 53 9.32 4.03 -20.37
CA GLY A 53 7.98 3.46 -20.57
C GLY A 53 7.01 3.80 -19.45
N ILE A 54 5.71 3.86 -19.79
CA ILE A 54 4.62 3.89 -18.81
C ILE A 54 4.13 2.47 -18.59
N MET A 55 4.29 2.00 -17.36
CA MET A 55 3.75 0.74 -16.87
C MET A 55 2.39 0.95 -16.24
N PHE A 56 1.39 0.22 -16.74
CA PHE A 56 0.06 0.08 -16.16
C PHE A 56 0.01 -1.25 -15.42
N TYR A 57 -0.46 -1.23 -14.18
CA TYR A 57 -0.72 -2.42 -13.39
C TYR A 57 -2.20 -2.46 -13.01
N PHE A 58 -2.89 -3.51 -13.41
CA PHE A 58 -4.31 -3.71 -13.18
C PHE A 58 -4.51 -4.58 -11.93
N MET A 59 -5.00 -3.96 -10.85
CA MET A 59 -5.09 -4.58 -9.51
C MET A 59 -6.29 -5.53 -9.36
N LYS A 60 -7.23 -5.48 -10.31
CA LYS A 60 -8.38 -6.35 -10.39
C LYS A 60 -8.58 -6.82 -11.84
N PRO A 61 -9.23 -7.97 -12.07
CA PRO A 61 -9.63 -8.36 -13.41
C PRO A 61 -10.53 -7.28 -14.02
N LEU A 62 -10.16 -6.81 -15.20
CA LEU A 62 -10.93 -5.89 -16.01
C LEU A 62 -11.13 -6.54 -17.38
N ASP A 63 -12.19 -6.14 -18.06
CA ASP A 63 -12.38 -6.48 -19.47
C ASP A 63 -11.46 -5.61 -20.35
N ASN A 64 -11.90 -5.27 -21.55
CA ASN A 64 -11.14 -4.38 -22.41
C ASN A 64 -11.12 -2.96 -21.80
N VAL A 65 -9.95 -2.33 -21.84
CA VAL A 65 -9.79 -0.92 -21.47
C VAL A 65 -9.23 -0.13 -22.65
N PHE A 66 -9.67 1.11 -22.78
CA PHE A 66 -9.08 2.11 -23.65
C PHE A 66 -8.09 2.94 -22.85
N ILE A 67 -6.85 3.00 -23.33
CA ILE A 67 -5.81 3.86 -22.78
C ILE A 67 -5.61 5.02 -23.75
N GLN A 68 -5.77 6.24 -23.25
CA GLN A 68 -5.51 7.47 -24.00
C GLN A 68 -4.39 8.26 -23.32
N ILE A 69 -3.49 8.84 -24.11
CA ILE A 69 -2.51 9.81 -23.64
C ILE A 69 -2.79 11.12 -24.35
N VAL A 70 -3.03 12.17 -23.58
CA VAL A 70 -3.34 13.52 -24.03
C VAL A 70 -2.23 14.43 -23.54
N ASP A 71 -1.71 15.29 -24.41
CA ASP A 71 -0.68 16.24 -24.01
C ASP A 71 -1.26 17.48 -23.31
N ASP A 72 -0.36 18.33 -22.80
CA ASP A 72 -0.68 19.59 -22.15
C ASP A 72 -1.47 20.60 -23.01
N SER A 73 -1.48 20.45 -24.33
CA SER A 73 -2.30 21.25 -25.24
C SER A 73 -3.71 20.68 -25.45
N GLY A 74 -3.99 19.49 -24.91
CA GLY A 74 -5.24 18.76 -25.10
C GLY A 74 -5.24 17.87 -26.34
N MET A 75 -4.09 17.66 -27.00
CA MET A 75 -3.99 16.82 -28.18
C MET A 75 -3.82 15.35 -27.80
N LEU A 76 -4.61 14.47 -28.41
CA LEU A 76 -4.48 13.02 -28.27
C LEU A 76 -3.20 12.55 -28.99
N VAL A 77 -2.23 12.03 -28.23
CA VAL A 77 -0.95 11.55 -28.77
C VAL A 77 -0.92 10.04 -28.94
N TYR A 78 -1.75 9.31 -28.18
CA TYR A 78 -1.84 7.86 -28.23
C TYR A 78 -3.24 7.40 -27.80
N GLU A 79 -3.74 6.36 -28.45
CA GLU A 79 -4.96 5.65 -28.08
C GLU A 79 -4.83 4.17 -28.44
N GLU A 80 -5.14 3.28 -27.51
CA GLU A 80 -5.18 1.84 -27.75
C GLU A 80 -6.25 1.14 -26.91
N SER A 81 -6.94 0.17 -27.53
CA SER A 81 -7.82 -0.77 -26.82
C SER A 81 -7.02 -1.99 -26.39
N VAL A 82 -6.85 -2.15 -25.09
CA VAL A 82 -6.08 -3.24 -24.48
C VAL A 82 -7.03 -4.32 -23.93
N PRO A 83 -7.04 -5.53 -24.50
CA PRO A 83 -7.80 -6.64 -23.94
C PRO A 83 -7.09 -7.23 -22.72
N LEU A 84 -7.66 -7.06 -21.53
CA LEU A 84 -7.05 -7.50 -20.26
C LEU A 84 -7.41 -8.93 -19.84
N SER A 85 -8.00 -9.73 -20.73
CA SER A 85 -8.38 -11.12 -20.48
C SER A 85 -7.22 -12.05 -20.06
N THR A 86 -5.97 -11.61 -20.21
CA THR A 86 -4.77 -12.44 -19.97
C THR A 86 -3.61 -11.76 -19.24
N SER A 87 -3.67 -10.45 -18.96
CA SER A 87 -2.50 -9.69 -18.45
C SER A 87 -2.87 -8.75 -17.31
N GLN A 88 -2.10 -8.80 -16.22
CA GLN A 88 -2.21 -7.87 -15.08
C GLN A 88 -1.39 -6.58 -15.27
N SER A 89 -0.61 -6.48 -16.35
CA SER A 89 0.16 -5.28 -16.66
C SER A 89 0.28 -5.04 -18.16
N TYR A 90 0.49 -3.78 -18.51
CA TYR A 90 0.65 -3.31 -19.89
C TYR A 90 1.70 -2.20 -19.93
N CYS A 91 2.50 -2.14 -20.99
CA CYS A 91 3.60 -1.18 -21.12
C CYS A 91 3.44 -0.38 -22.41
N ILE A 92 3.45 0.94 -22.30
CA ILE A 92 3.55 1.85 -23.44
C ILE A 92 4.96 2.41 -23.49
N SER A 93 5.63 2.27 -24.63
CA SER A 93 6.91 2.93 -24.87
C SER A 93 6.70 4.43 -25.04
N MET A 94 7.52 5.22 -24.35
CA MET A 94 7.51 6.69 -24.45
C MET A 94 8.51 7.21 -25.48
N GLN A 95 9.08 6.32 -26.30
CA GLN A 95 10.08 6.70 -27.27
C GLN A 95 9.50 7.68 -28.30
N GLY A 96 10.09 8.87 -28.39
CA GLY A 96 9.67 9.93 -29.31
C GLY A 96 8.69 10.95 -28.70
N LEU A 97 8.27 10.77 -27.44
CA LEU A 97 7.52 11.79 -26.71
C LEU A 97 8.46 12.87 -26.16
N LEU A 98 7.95 14.10 -26.11
CA LEU A 98 8.67 15.26 -25.59
C LEU A 98 8.62 15.28 -24.06
N PHE A 99 9.65 15.84 -23.43
CA PHE A 99 9.67 16.08 -21.98
C PHE A 99 8.66 17.18 -21.61
N LYS A 100 7.43 16.80 -21.23
CA LYS A 100 6.32 17.70 -20.88
C LYS A 100 5.20 16.96 -20.14
N PRO A 101 4.20 17.66 -19.58
CA PRO A 101 3.08 17.03 -18.92
C PRO A 101 2.16 16.29 -19.89
N TYR A 102 1.66 15.13 -19.46
CA TYR A 102 0.63 14.37 -20.15
C TYR A 102 -0.46 13.93 -19.16
N LEU A 103 -1.68 13.87 -19.67
CA LEU A 103 -2.84 13.27 -19.03
C LEU A 103 -3.07 11.90 -19.64
N ILE A 104 -3.02 10.87 -18.80
CA ILE A 104 -3.36 9.50 -19.17
C ILE A 104 -4.79 9.24 -18.71
N ARG A 105 -5.63 8.70 -19.60
CA ARG A 105 -6.97 8.21 -19.27
C ARG A 105 -7.04 6.72 -19.48
N VAL A 106 -7.63 6.02 -18.51
CA VAL A 106 -7.94 4.60 -18.61
C VAL A 106 -9.44 4.44 -18.45
N GLU A 107 -10.10 4.07 -19.53
CA GLU A 107 -11.56 3.95 -19.61
C GLU A 107 -11.97 2.51 -19.94
N GLY A 108 -12.98 2.00 -19.27
CA GLY A 108 -13.62 0.72 -19.57
C GLY A 108 -14.99 0.66 -18.90
N ASP A 109 -15.70 -0.45 -19.08
CA ASP A 109 -17.12 -0.57 -18.68
C ASP A 109 -17.40 -0.17 -17.23
N ASN A 110 -16.47 -0.42 -16.31
CA ASN A 110 -16.59 -0.13 -14.88
C ASN A 110 -15.36 0.59 -14.31
N ILE A 111 -14.62 1.30 -15.15
CA ILE A 111 -13.42 2.02 -14.74
C ILE A 111 -13.25 3.30 -15.55
N TYR A 112 -12.97 4.39 -14.84
CA TYR A 112 -12.52 5.63 -15.44
C TYR A 112 -11.50 6.25 -14.48
N GLU A 113 -10.24 6.26 -14.90
CA GLU A 113 -9.14 6.78 -14.08
C GLU A 113 -8.30 7.75 -14.92
N GLU A 114 -7.87 8.83 -14.27
CA GLU A 114 -7.03 9.86 -14.88
C GLU A 114 -5.73 10.00 -14.09
N PHE A 115 -4.61 10.05 -14.80
CA PHE A 115 -3.27 10.19 -14.20
C PHE A 115 -2.52 11.30 -14.89
N PHE A 116 -1.97 12.22 -14.11
CA PHE A 116 -1.04 13.23 -14.62
C PHE A 116 0.39 12.73 -14.45
N ILE A 117 1.13 12.70 -15.55
CA ILE A 117 2.55 12.38 -15.53
C ILE A 117 3.36 13.55 -16.09
N LEU A 118 4.54 13.74 -15.53
CA LEU A 118 5.60 14.52 -16.15
C LEU A 118 6.61 13.53 -16.69
N PHE A 119 6.73 13.50 -18.01
CA PHE A 119 7.74 12.71 -18.70
C PHE A 119 8.82 13.61 -19.24
#